data_AF-A0A1V6CKB8-F1
#
_entry.id   AF-A0A1V6CKB8-F1
#
_cell.length_a   1.000
_cell.length_b   1.000
_cell.length_c   1.000
_cell.angle_alpha   90.00
_cell.angle_beta   90.00
_cell.angle_gamma   90.00
#
_symmetry.space_group_name_H-M   'P 1'
#
loop_
_entity.id
_entity.type
_entity.pdbx_description
1 polymer ?
#
loop_
_entity_poly.entity_id
_entity_poly.type
_entity_poly.pdbx_seq_one_letter_code
_entity_poly.pdbx_strand_id
1 'polypeptide(L)'
;MIHEFALEPTAISNWKDFRYFYDNFGIEHGRLISCFPRKWLKMVYEACNECSDMEKKRIEEKLKSMKGNKLFSFERPYNDNPKNTWLKNAEEQHLNRPFRAIVSSDNPRNHSEVLIAGDIDESTPLWSVKRGQKVPRTEADLSRCASMLLAISEEVLFVDPHFEFIGKKNGKPIFRFTKTLERLIAFAIQGKVPKRIELHVKHENDSEKNKKESLERWHRDCQMRLPEMIPSGHSMTVIKFTRKSMTSEKIHPRYVLTEKGGLQYDVGIDTGLEGETTDVTLLDRLHYEDRWSDYQKETSAFTIVDEFVVSGKSS
;
A
#
# COMPACT_ATOMS: atom_id res chain seq x y z
N MET A 1 -0.05 8.95 2.88
CA MET A 1 0.23 7.80 3.76
C MET A 1 1.58 7.21 3.37
N ILE A 2 1.70 6.63 2.17
CA ILE A 2 2.96 6.14 1.63
C ILE A 2 3.32 6.98 0.40
N HIS A 3 4.60 7.33 0.28
CA HIS A 3 5.08 8.29 -0.70
C HIS A 3 6.38 7.80 -1.37
N GLU A 4 6.51 8.07 -2.68
CA GLU A 4 7.72 7.82 -3.44
C GLU A 4 8.68 9.02 -3.32
N PHE A 5 9.95 8.76 -3.02
CA PHE A 5 11.03 9.73 -3.02
C PHE A 5 12.08 9.33 -4.05
N ALA A 6 12.69 10.32 -4.70
CA ALA A 6 13.93 10.12 -5.42
C ALA A 6 15.08 10.41 -4.45
N LEU A 7 16.03 9.49 -4.30
CA LEU A 7 17.19 9.67 -3.42
C LEU A 7 18.45 9.65 -4.27
N GLU A 8 19.21 10.73 -4.28
CA GLU A 8 20.44 10.81 -5.08
C GLU A 8 21.51 9.84 -4.52
N PRO A 9 22.14 9.00 -5.36
CA PRO A 9 23.16 8.07 -4.89
C PRO A 9 24.32 8.71 -4.14
N THR A 10 24.79 9.88 -4.58
CA THR A 10 25.92 10.60 -3.97
C THR A 10 25.55 11.30 -2.67
N ALA A 11 24.26 11.55 -2.42
CA ALA A 11 23.77 12.14 -1.17
C ALA A 11 23.90 11.19 0.03
N ILE A 12 24.18 9.91 -0.23
CA ILE A 12 24.35 8.87 0.79
C ILE A 12 25.70 8.13 0.63
N SER A 13 26.72 8.86 0.18
CA SER A 13 28.06 8.36 -0.17
C SER A 13 28.96 8.00 1.03
N ASN A 14 28.47 8.18 2.26
CA ASN A 14 29.17 7.81 3.49
C ASN A 14 28.26 7.01 4.43
N TRP A 15 28.85 6.30 5.39
CA TRP A 15 28.10 5.41 6.28
C TRP A 15 27.06 6.13 7.14
N LYS A 16 27.36 7.35 7.62
CA LYS A 16 26.45 8.12 8.49
C LYS A 16 25.15 8.43 7.74
N ASP A 17 25.26 9.03 6.57
CA ASP A 17 24.09 9.45 5.79
C ASP A 17 23.36 8.22 5.22
N PHE A 18 24.09 7.23 4.69
CA PHE A 18 23.52 5.97 4.25
C PHE A 18 22.67 5.32 5.35
N ARG A 19 23.21 5.22 6.57
CA ARG A 19 22.49 4.63 7.70
C ARG A 19 21.23 5.43 8.04
N TYR A 20 21.34 6.76 8.12
CA TYR A 20 20.20 7.63 8.43
C TYR A 20 19.04 7.39 7.46
N PHE A 21 19.29 7.44 6.15
CA PHE A 21 18.24 7.23 5.16
C PHE A 21 17.75 5.78 5.15
N TYR A 22 18.65 4.78 5.24
CA TYR A 22 18.22 3.38 5.32
C TYR A 22 17.25 3.13 6.49
N ASP A 23 17.53 3.72 7.67
CA ASP A 23 16.74 3.56 8.88
C ASP A 23 15.42 4.37 8.84
N ASN A 24 15.29 5.39 7.97
CA ASN A 24 14.09 6.25 7.87
C ASN A 24 13.20 5.99 6.64
N PHE A 25 13.67 5.19 5.69
CA PHE A 25 12.88 4.69 4.56
C PHE A 25 12.25 3.34 4.90
N GLY A 26 11.10 3.03 4.33
CA GLY A 26 10.33 1.81 4.59
C GLY A 26 8.84 2.09 4.57
N ILE A 27 8.06 1.03 4.39
CA ILE A 27 6.59 1.11 4.38
C ILE A 27 6.09 1.63 5.71
N GLU A 28 6.67 1.17 6.82
CA GLU A 28 6.39 1.58 8.19
C GLU A 28 6.65 3.08 8.45
N HIS A 29 7.48 3.71 7.62
CA HIS A 29 7.75 5.15 7.66
C HIS A 29 6.92 5.95 6.63
N GLY A 30 6.18 5.28 5.75
CA GLY A 30 5.47 5.92 4.65
C GLY A 30 6.39 6.51 3.59
N ARG A 31 7.66 6.09 3.54
CA ARG A 31 8.67 6.60 2.59
C ARG A 31 9.26 5.45 1.79
N LEU A 32 9.13 5.50 0.47
CA LEU A 32 9.72 4.53 -0.45
C LEU A 32 10.76 5.21 -1.33
N ILE A 33 11.82 4.49 -1.67
CA ILE A 33 12.83 4.95 -2.61
C ILE A 33 12.45 4.47 -4.00
N SER A 34 12.44 5.39 -4.95
CA SER A 34 12.34 5.08 -6.37
C SER A 34 13.65 4.47 -6.87
N CYS A 35 13.59 3.27 -7.44
CA CYS A 35 14.71 2.63 -8.11
C CYS A 35 14.99 3.34 -9.44
N PHE A 36 15.64 4.50 -9.32
CA PHE A 36 15.79 5.45 -10.40
C PHE A 36 17.24 5.94 -10.49
N PRO A 37 18.01 5.54 -11.53
CA PRO A 37 17.66 4.55 -12.57
C PRO A 37 17.66 3.10 -12.06
N ARG A 38 17.43 2.11 -12.94
CA ARG A 38 17.53 0.67 -12.60
C ARG A 38 18.87 0.26 -11.96
N LYS A 39 19.94 1.00 -12.25
CA LYS A 39 21.29 0.81 -11.68
C LYS A 39 21.53 1.58 -10.37
N TRP A 40 20.49 2.13 -9.72
CA TRP A 40 20.60 2.96 -8.53
C TRP A 40 21.44 2.31 -7.41
N LEU A 41 21.19 1.04 -7.08
CA LEU A 41 21.96 0.32 -6.07
C LEU A 41 23.47 0.28 -6.39
N LYS A 42 23.83 0.10 -7.66
CA LYS A 42 25.22 0.10 -8.13
C LYS A 42 25.82 1.50 -7.98
N MET A 43 25.07 2.55 -8.35
CA MET A 43 25.51 3.94 -8.21
C MET A 43 25.77 4.32 -6.75
N VAL A 44 24.93 3.87 -5.81
CA VAL A 44 25.16 4.11 -4.37
C VAL A 44 26.43 3.42 -3.91
N TYR A 45 26.62 2.15 -4.27
CA TYR A 45 27.83 1.41 -3.91
C TYR A 45 29.10 2.08 -4.46
N GLU A 46 29.08 2.53 -5.72
CA GLU A 46 30.18 3.27 -6.34
C GLU A 46 30.42 4.64 -5.69
N ALA A 47 29.37 5.35 -5.27
CA ALA A 47 29.50 6.62 -4.56
C ALA A 47 30.18 6.45 -3.19
N CYS A 48 30.07 5.26 -2.58
CA CYS A 48 30.71 4.93 -1.31
C CYS A 48 32.16 4.43 -1.45
N ASN A 49 32.85 4.70 -2.57
CA ASN A 49 34.21 4.23 -2.81
C ASN A 49 35.25 4.73 -1.80
N GLU A 50 35.02 5.87 -1.17
CA GLU A 50 35.90 6.42 -0.14
C GLU A 50 35.60 5.88 1.28
N CYS A 51 34.55 5.07 1.45
CA CYS A 51 34.27 4.40 2.72
C CYS A 51 35.31 3.31 3.03
N SER A 52 35.51 3.02 4.31
CA SER A 52 36.35 1.89 4.73
C SER A 52 35.77 0.55 4.26
N ASP A 53 36.61 -0.49 4.14
CA ASP A 53 36.17 -1.83 3.70
C ASP A 53 35.05 -2.39 4.58
N MET A 54 35.11 -2.13 5.89
CA MET A 54 34.09 -2.54 6.85
C MET A 54 32.76 -1.83 6.61
N GLU A 55 32.79 -0.53 6.33
CA GLU A 55 31.58 0.25 6.00
C GLU A 55 31.00 -0.17 4.65
N LYS A 56 31.84 -0.36 3.63
CA LYS A 56 31.40 -0.86 2.32
C LYS A 56 30.67 -2.18 2.43
N LYS A 57 31.19 -3.12 3.22
CA LYS A 57 30.53 -4.41 3.46
C LYS A 57 29.16 -4.24 4.12
N ARG A 58 29.05 -3.38 5.14
CA ARG A 58 27.76 -3.07 5.80
C ARG A 58 26.76 -2.40 4.84
N ILE A 59 27.24 -1.48 4.01
CA ILE A 59 26.44 -0.81 2.98
C ILE A 59 25.94 -1.83 1.96
N GLU A 60 26.80 -2.73 1.48
CA GLU A 60 26.44 -3.78 0.52
C GLU A 60 25.32 -4.69 1.07
N GLU A 61 25.48 -5.17 2.32
CA GLU A 61 24.47 -6.01 2.99
C GLU A 61 23.12 -5.29 3.12
N LYS A 62 23.12 -4.02 3.52
CA LYS A 62 21.91 -3.19 3.63
C LYS A 62 21.30 -2.88 2.25
N LEU A 63 22.10 -2.58 1.23
CA LEU A 63 21.61 -2.36 -0.14
C LEU A 63 20.88 -3.59 -0.68
N LYS A 64 21.38 -4.80 -0.37
CA LYS A 64 20.71 -6.06 -0.74
C LYS A 64 19.35 -6.21 -0.06
N SER A 65 19.23 -5.85 1.22
CA SER A 65 17.96 -5.95 1.97
C SER A 65 16.91 -4.89 1.60
N MET A 66 17.28 -3.83 0.88
CA MET A 66 16.33 -2.78 0.47
C MET A 66 15.32 -3.25 -0.58
N LYS A 67 15.68 -4.25 -1.40
CA LYS A 67 14.82 -4.72 -2.49
C LYS A 67 13.52 -5.32 -1.94
N GLY A 68 12.39 -4.88 -2.49
CA GLY A 68 11.07 -5.41 -2.13
C GLY A 68 10.50 -4.90 -0.81
N ASN A 69 11.23 -4.05 -0.07
CA ASN A 69 10.80 -3.43 1.18
C ASN A 69 10.94 -1.89 1.17
N LYS A 70 12.09 -1.36 0.76
CA LYS A 70 12.39 0.08 0.75
C LYS A 70 12.52 0.66 -0.65
N LEU A 71 13.03 -0.15 -1.59
CA LEU A 71 13.35 0.26 -2.97
C LEU A 71 12.45 -0.44 -3.98
N PHE A 72 11.77 0.35 -4.82
CA PHE A 72 10.81 -0.14 -5.83
C PHE A 72 10.99 0.54 -7.18
N SER A 73 10.79 -0.21 -8.27
CA SER A 73 10.79 0.35 -9.63
C SER A 73 9.42 0.91 -9.96
N PHE A 74 9.36 2.18 -10.35
CA PHE A 74 8.15 2.85 -10.85
C PHE A 74 8.22 3.14 -12.35
N GLU A 75 9.12 2.45 -13.06
CA GLU A 75 9.29 2.47 -14.53
C GLU A 75 9.56 3.86 -15.12
N ARG A 76 10.27 4.70 -14.35
CA ARG A 76 10.64 6.05 -14.79
C ARG A 76 11.76 6.00 -15.83
N PRO A 77 11.64 6.69 -16.98
CA PRO A 77 12.71 6.79 -17.96
C PRO A 77 13.89 7.62 -17.41
N TYR A 78 15.10 7.19 -17.72
CA TYR A 78 16.35 7.86 -17.33
C TYR A 78 17.19 8.13 -18.57
N ASN A 79 17.72 9.35 -18.67
CA ASN A 79 18.60 9.76 -19.76
C ASN A 79 20.07 9.59 -19.35
N ASP A 80 20.71 8.56 -19.91
CA ASP A 80 22.12 8.22 -19.67
C ASP A 80 23.14 9.15 -20.36
N ASN A 81 22.70 10.25 -20.98
CA ASN A 81 23.62 11.25 -21.51
C ASN A 81 24.52 11.81 -20.38
N PRO A 82 25.86 11.72 -20.49
CA PRO A 82 26.77 12.19 -19.44
C PRO A 82 26.63 13.68 -19.07
N LYS A 83 26.02 14.49 -19.94
CA LYS A 83 25.72 15.90 -19.66
C LYS A 83 24.52 16.11 -18.74
N ASN A 84 23.70 15.08 -18.53
CA ASN A 84 22.56 15.12 -17.62
C ASN A 84 22.95 14.50 -16.28
N THR A 85 22.92 15.32 -15.23
CA THR A 85 23.14 14.85 -13.87
C THR A 85 21.98 13.97 -13.40
N TRP A 86 22.22 13.21 -12.33
CA TRP A 86 21.15 12.43 -11.69
C TRP A 86 20.02 13.36 -11.21
N LEU A 87 20.36 14.47 -10.54
CA LEU A 87 19.38 15.44 -10.04
C LEU A 87 18.53 16.02 -11.18
N LYS A 88 19.13 16.39 -12.32
CA LYS A 88 18.37 16.90 -13.47
C LYS A 88 17.38 15.86 -14.01
N ASN A 89 17.79 14.61 -14.11
CA ASN A 89 16.89 13.51 -14.48
C ASN A 89 15.73 13.39 -13.48
N ALA A 90 15.99 13.49 -12.18
CA ALA A 90 14.95 13.41 -11.15
C ALA A 90 13.97 14.59 -11.23
N GLU A 91 14.45 15.81 -11.44
CA GLU A 91 13.61 17.00 -11.62
C GLU A 91 12.73 16.90 -12.88
N GLU A 92 13.29 16.47 -14.01
CA GLU A 92 12.53 16.22 -15.24
C GLU A 92 11.43 15.15 -15.04
N GLN A 93 11.75 14.08 -14.31
CA GLN A 93 10.75 13.06 -13.98
C GLN A 93 9.71 13.55 -12.97
N HIS A 94 10.09 14.46 -12.07
CA HIS A 94 9.17 15.06 -11.11
C HIS A 94 8.08 15.88 -11.80
N LEU A 95 8.42 16.65 -12.85
CA LEU A 95 7.44 17.42 -13.61
C LEU A 95 6.37 16.55 -14.28
N ASN A 96 6.73 15.34 -14.70
CA ASN A 96 5.81 14.41 -15.37
C ASN A 96 4.99 13.59 -14.38
N ARG A 97 5.67 13.02 -13.38
CA ARG A 97 5.06 12.20 -12.32
C ARG A 97 5.73 12.59 -11.00
N PRO A 98 5.14 13.50 -10.22
CA PRO A 98 5.78 14.03 -9.03
C PRO A 98 6.23 12.96 -8.04
N PHE A 99 7.45 13.09 -7.55
CA PHE A 99 7.85 12.48 -6.29
C PHE A 99 7.23 13.28 -5.13
N ARG A 100 7.23 12.72 -3.92
CA ARG A 100 6.97 13.53 -2.72
C ARG A 100 8.08 14.54 -2.49
N ALA A 101 9.32 14.13 -2.68
CA ALA A 101 10.50 14.98 -2.70
C ALA A 101 11.64 14.28 -3.47
N ILE A 102 12.60 15.09 -3.89
CA ILE A 102 13.90 14.64 -4.37
C ILE A 102 14.89 14.96 -3.25
N VAL A 103 15.59 13.96 -2.73
CA VAL A 103 16.67 14.15 -1.75
C VAL A 103 17.99 14.12 -2.50
N SER A 104 18.78 15.19 -2.36
CA SER A 104 20.01 15.41 -3.14
C SER A 104 21.11 16.03 -2.29
N SER A 105 22.36 15.96 -2.76
CA SER A 105 23.50 16.60 -2.11
C SER A 105 23.44 18.12 -2.17
N ASP A 106 22.78 18.69 -3.18
CA ASP A 106 22.62 20.12 -3.39
C ASP A 106 21.27 20.49 -4.02
N ASN A 107 20.96 21.79 -4.09
CA ASN A 107 19.76 22.32 -4.76
C ASN A 107 20.11 23.56 -5.60
N PRO A 108 20.93 23.42 -6.66
CA PRO A 108 21.49 24.56 -7.40
C PRO A 108 20.44 25.34 -8.20
N ARG A 109 19.26 24.76 -8.44
CA ARG A 109 18.13 25.40 -9.15
C ARG A 109 17.06 25.93 -8.20
N ASN A 110 17.24 25.78 -6.89
CA ASN A 110 16.33 26.27 -5.84
C ASN A 110 14.89 25.79 -6.03
N HIS A 111 14.70 24.52 -6.39
CA HIS A 111 13.37 23.91 -6.50
C HIS A 111 12.86 23.51 -5.10
N SER A 112 11.60 23.82 -4.77
CA SER A 112 11.01 23.55 -3.44
C SER A 112 10.94 22.07 -3.09
N GLU A 113 10.92 21.20 -4.09
CA GLU A 113 10.78 19.76 -3.96
C GLU A 113 12.10 19.03 -3.77
N VAL A 114 13.23 19.75 -3.91
CA VAL A 114 14.58 19.23 -3.71
C VAL A 114 15.04 19.56 -2.28
N LEU A 115 15.20 18.51 -1.47
CA LEU A 115 15.69 18.57 -0.10
C LEU A 115 17.18 18.25 -0.07
N ILE A 116 17.97 19.14 0.54
CA ILE A 116 19.40 18.91 0.75
C ILE A 116 19.57 17.90 1.87
N ALA A 117 20.21 16.77 1.59
CA ALA A 117 20.27 15.62 2.50
C ALA A 117 20.83 15.95 3.89
N GLY A 118 21.82 16.84 3.96
CA GLY A 118 22.44 17.28 5.22
C GLY A 118 21.57 18.18 6.10
N ASP A 119 20.52 18.78 5.52
CA ASP A 119 19.64 19.74 6.20
C ASP A 119 18.30 19.12 6.63
N ILE A 120 18.07 17.84 6.32
CA ILE A 120 16.80 17.15 6.60
C ILE A 120 16.70 16.81 8.08
N ASP A 121 15.61 17.27 8.70
CA ASP A 121 15.17 16.87 10.03
C ASP A 121 13.68 16.48 10.05
N GLU A 122 13.14 16.15 11.23
CA GLU A 122 11.74 15.75 11.37
C GLU A 122 10.73 16.87 11.06
N SER A 123 11.15 18.13 11.13
CA SER A 123 10.33 19.30 10.85
C SER A 123 10.25 19.65 9.36
N THR A 124 11.16 19.09 8.56
CA THR A 124 11.27 19.33 7.12
C THR A 124 9.96 18.96 6.39
N PRO A 125 9.21 19.91 5.79
CA PRO A 125 7.81 19.71 5.39
C PRO A 125 7.53 18.54 4.43
N LEU A 126 8.38 18.36 3.41
CA LEU A 126 8.21 17.28 2.43
C LEU A 126 8.77 15.93 2.93
N TRP A 127 9.70 15.96 3.88
CA TRP A 127 10.22 14.79 4.56
C TRP A 127 9.23 14.23 5.58
N SER A 128 8.49 15.11 6.28
CA SER A 128 7.48 14.72 7.25
C SER A 128 6.30 14.01 6.57
N VAL A 129 6.03 12.78 7.02
CA VAL A 129 4.96 11.93 6.50
C VAL A 129 4.03 11.54 7.65
N LYS A 130 2.74 11.90 7.51
CA LYS A 130 1.71 11.48 8.45
C LYS A 130 1.37 10.01 8.21
N ARG A 131 1.59 9.19 9.24
CA ARG A 131 1.24 7.76 9.25
C ARG A 131 -0.22 7.52 9.63
N GLY A 132 -0.84 8.46 10.34
CA GLY A 132 -2.28 8.49 10.60
C GLY A 132 -2.85 9.85 10.20
N GLN A 133 -4.03 9.85 9.57
CA GLN A 133 -4.69 11.09 9.19
C GLN A 133 -6.21 10.93 9.14
N LYS A 134 -6.88 12.06 9.39
CA LYS A 134 -8.32 12.24 9.16
C LYS A 134 -8.56 12.42 7.67
N VAL A 135 -9.34 11.53 7.08
CA VAL A 135 -9.60 11.42 5.64
C VAL A 135 -11.09 11.64 5.38
N PRO A 136 -11.47 12.47 4.39
CA PRO A 136 -12.86 12.55 3.94
C PRO A 136 -13.38 11.17 3.53
N ARG A 137 -14.62 10.84 3.86
CA ARG A 137 -15.22 9.54 3.49
C ARG A 137 -15.70 9.53 2.04
N THR A 138 -14.87 10.01 1.12
CA THR A 138 -15.11 9.93 -0.32
C THR A 138 -14.40 8.70 -0.89
N GLU A 139 -14.93 8.16 -1.99
CA GLU A 139 -14.31 7.10 -2.77
C GLU A 139 -12.83 7.42 -3.11
N ALA A 140 -12.58 8.67 -3.50
CA ALA A 140 -11.26 9.12 -3.93
C ALA A 140 -10.26 9.15 -2.77
N ASP A 141 -10.65 9.71 -1.63
CA ASP A 141 -9.75 9.91 -0.50
C ASP A 141 -9.47 8.62 0.26
N LEU A 142 -10.48 7.75 0.42
CA LEU A 142 -10.31 6.43 1.02
C LEU A 142 -9.37 5.56 0.17
N SER A 143 -9.64 5.41 -1.12
CA SER A 143 -8.83 4.54 -1.99
C SER A 143 -7.40 5.04 -2.19
N ARG A 144 -7.21 6.36 -2.28
CA ARG A 144 -5.88 6.98 -2.44
C ARG A 144 -4.96 6.77 -1.25
N CYS A 145 -5.48 6.46 -0.07
CA CYS A 145 -4.63 6.13 1.08
C CYS A 145 -3.80 4.86 0.83
N ALA A 146 -4.34 3.87 0.13
CA ALA A 146 -3.70 2.59 -0.17
C ALA A 146 -2.99 2.54 -1.52
N SER A 147 -3.18 3.52 -2.41
CA SER A 147 -2.75 3.41 -3.81
C SER A 147 -1.27 3.05 -3.99
N MET A 148 -0.37 3.68 -3.23
CA MET A 148 1.06 3.39 -3.29
C MET A 148 1.42 2.01 -2.75
N LEU A 149 0.75 1.55 -1.68
CA LEU A 149 0.95 0.19 -1.14
C LEU A 149 0.51 -0.85 -2.17
N LEU A 150 -0.69 -0.67 -2.72
CA LEU A 150 -1.25 -1.57 -3.73
C LEU A 150 -0.40 -1.59 -5.01
N ALA A 151 0.13 -0.45 -5.45
CA ALA A 151 0.99 -0.36 -6.62
C ALA A 151 2.29 -1.17 -6.50
N ILE A 152 2.80 -1.40 -5.28
CA ILE A 152 4.04 -2.17 -5.07
C ILE A 152 3.82 -3.63 -4.64
N SER A 153 2.60 -4.03 -4.29
CA SER A 153 2.30 -5.34 -3.70
C SER A 153 1.76 -6.37 -4.69
N GLU A 154 2.02 -7.66 -4.46
CA GLU A 154 1.52 -8.76 -5.32
C GLU A 154 0.39 -9.55 -4.66
N GLU A 155 0.22 -9.43 -3.35
CA GLU A 155 -0.83 -10.08 -2.58
C GLU A 155 -1.61 -9.02 -1.81
N VAL A 156 -2.93 -9.00 -1.97
CA VAL A 156 -3.79 -7.95 -1.45
C VAL A 156 -5.01 -8.54 -0.76
N LEU A 157 -5.25 -8.11 0.48
CA LEU A 157 -6.40 -8.50 1.29
C LEU A 157 -7.20 -7.24 1.63
N PHE A 158 -8.44 -7.20 1.17
CA PHE A 158 -9.44 -6.21 1.58
C PHE A 158 -10.26 -6.81 2.73
N VAL A 159 -10.03 -6.34 3.94
CA VAL A 159 -10.72 -6.82 5.14
C VAL A 159 -11.75 -5.80 5.57
N ASP A 160 -13.02 -6.13 5.42
CA ASP A 160 -14.11 -5.32 5.94
C ASP A 160 -15.25 -6.22 6.45
N PRO A 161 -15.36 -6.43 7.78
CA PRO A 161 -16.34 -7.35 8.37
C PRO A 161 -17.79 -7.00 8.02
N HIS A 162 -18.06 -5.73 7.68
CA HIS A 162 -19.40 -5.22 7.43
C HIS A 162 -19.62 -4.82 5.97
N PHE A 163 -18.75 -5.29 5.06
CA PHE A 163 -18.91 -5.02 3.64
C PHE A 163 -20.28 -5.46 3.14
N GLU A 164 -20.98 -4.54 2.48
CA GLU A 164 -22.24 -4.79 1.81
C GLU A 164 -22.25 -4.13 0.42
N PHE A 165 -22.80 -4.84 -0.56
CA PHE A 165 -22.94 -4.29 -1.91
C PHE A 165 -24.01 -3.18 -1.97
N ILE A 166 -25.10 -3.36 -1.22
CA ILE A 166 -26.23 -2.44 -1.17
C ILE A 166 -26.57 -2.20 0.30
N GLY A 167 -26.22 -1.01 0.79
CA GLY A 167 -26.74 -0.52 2.05
C GLY A 167 -28.15 0.07 1.88
N LYS A 168 -28.78 0.41 3.01
CA LYS A 168 -30.08 1.10 3.03
C LYS A 168 -29.97 2.42 3.78
N LYS A 169 -30.51 3.49 3.21
CA LYS A 169 -30.70 4.77 3.91
C LYS A 169 -32.11 5.31 3.62
N ASN A 170 -32.87 5.56 4.68
CA ASN A 170 -34.27 5.98 4.61
C ASN A 170 -35.10 5.07 3.68
N GLY A 171 -34.86 3.75 3.75
CA GLY A 171 -35.51 2.75 2.90
C GLY A 171 -35.02 2.68 1.45
N LYS A 172 -34.11 3.56 1.01
CA LYS A 172 -33.57 3.56 -0.36
C LYS A 172 -32.21 2.84 -0.42
N PRO A 173 -31.93 2.11 -1.52
CA PRO A 173 -30.64 1.45 -1.72
C PRO A 173 -29.52 2.48 -1.94
N ILE A 174 -28.36 2.23 -1.35
CA ILE A 174 -27.13 3.03 -1.53
C ILE A 174 -25.91 2.12 -1.68
N PHE A 175 -24.93 2.53 -2.48
CA PHE A 175 -23.77 1.72 -2.88
C PHE A 175 -22.48 2.25 -2.26
N ARG A 176 -22.34 2.14 -0.93
CA ARG A 176 -21.30 2.88 -0.18
C ARG A 176 -19.89 2.27 -0.23
N PHE A 177 -19.77 0.97 -0.49
CA PHE A 177 -18.47 0.27 -0.47
C PHE A 177 -17.92 0.02 -1.87
N THR A 178 -18.82 -0.30 -2.82
CA THR A 178 -18.48 -0.84 -4.14
C THR A 178 -17.51 0.02 -4.93
N LYS A 179 -17.74 1.34 -5.04
CA LYS A 179 -16.85 2.23 -5.79
C LYS A 179 -15.46 2.36 -5.18
N THR A 180 -15.37 2.39 -3.85
CA THR A 180 -14.08 2.42 -3.16
C THR A 180 -13.32 1.11 -3.42
N LEU A 181 -14.00 -0.04 -3.32
CA LEU A 181 -13.42 -1.35 -3.63
C LEU A 181 -12.95 -1.43 -5.09
N GLU A 182 -13.76 -0.98 -6.05
CA GLU A 182 -13.42 -0.92 -7.47
C GLU A 182 -12.12 -0.14 -7.70
N ARG A 183 -11.99 1.06 -7.11
CA ARG A 183 -10.73 1.83 -7.20
C ARG A 183 -9.54 1.13 -6.56
N LEU A 184 -9.74 0.48 -5.42
CA LEU A 184 -8.69 -0.27 -4.75
C LEU A 184 -8.22 -1.45 -5.63
N ILE A 185 -9.15 -2.19 -6.24
CA ILE A 185 -8.82 -3.26 -7.20
C ILE A 185 -8.05 -2.68 -8.39
N ALA A 186 -8.50 -1.56 -8.96
CA ALA A 186 -7.82 -0.89 -10.05
C ALA A 186 -6.36 -0.51 -9.71
N PHE A 187 -6.11 0.02 -8.50
CA PHE A 187 -4.74 0.29 -8.04
C PHE A 187 -3.92 -0.99 -7.85
N ALA A 188 -4.52 -2.06 -7.36
CA ALA A 188 -3.83 -3.33 -7.12
C ALA A 188 -3.34 -3.98 -8.42
N ILE A 189 -4.09 -3.86 -9.52
CA ILE A 189 -3.75 -4.47 -10.81
C ILE A 189 -3.05 -3.52 -11.78
N GLN A 190 -2.88 -2.25 -11.43
CA GLN A 190 -2.36 -1.27 -12.37
C GLN A 190 -0.95 -1.64 -12.82
N GLY A 191 -0.80 -1.97 -14.11
CA GLY A 191 0.48 -2.33 -14.72
C GLY A 191 1.02 -3.71 -14.33
N LYS A 192 0.21 -4.58 -13.70
CA LYS A 192 0.64 -5.92 -13.26
C LYS A 192 -0.52 -6.88 -13.04
N VAL A 193 -0.22 -8.16 -12.94
CA VAL A 193 -1.18 -9.18 -12.49
C VAL A 193 -0.79 -9.61 -11.08
N PRO A 194 -1.53 -9.22 -10.03
CA PRO A 194 -1.26 -9.65 -8.66
C PRO A 194 -1.38 -11.18 -8.55
N LYS A 195 -0.57 -11.78 -7.69
CA LYS A 195 -0.65 -13.20 -7.37
C LYS A 195 -1.94 -13.54 -6.65
N ARG A 196 -2.44 -12.60 -5.83
CA ARG A 196 -3.55 -12.83 -4.91
C ARG A 196 -4.32 -11.55 -4.62
N ILE A 197 -5.64 -11.58 -4.78
CA ILE A 197 -6.55 -10.52 -4.33
C ILE A 197 -7.69 -11.20 -3.58
N GLU A 198 -7.97 -10.76 -2.36
CA GLU A 198 -8.97 -11.37 -1.50
C GLU A 198 -9.89 -10.32 -0.88
N LEU A 199 -11.18 -10.64 -0.76
CA LEU A 199 -12.17 -9.88 0.01
C LEU A 199 -12.60 -10.71 1.22
N HIS A 200 -12.26 -10.22 2.41
CA HIS A 200 -12.47 -10.87 3.70
C HIS A 200 -13.61 -10.19 4.43
N VAL A 201 -14.69 -10.92 4.66
CA VAL A 201 -15.90 -10.41 5.31
C VAL A 201 -16.36 -11.34 6.44
N LYS A 202 -17.14 -10.80 7.37
CA LYS A 202 -17.67 -11.58 8.48
C LYS A 202 -18.96 -12.29 8.06
N HIS A 203 -19.14 -13.51 8.54
CA HIS A 203 -20.42 -14.18 8.60
C HIS A 203 -21.08 -13.92 9.97
N GLU A 204 -22.34 -13.49 9.96
CA GLU A 204 -23.13 -13.40 11.20
C GLU A 204 -23.53 -14.80 11.67
N ASN A 205 -23.65 -14.98 13.00
CA ASN A 205 -24.05 -16.27 13.56
C ASN A 205 -25.56 -16.49 13.33
N ASP A 206 -25.91 -17.00 12.15
CA ASP A 206 -27.26 -17.39 11.79
C ASP A 206 -27.60 -18.81 12.30
N SER A 207 -28.88 -19.12 12.46
CA SER A 207 -29.34 -20.51 12.61
C SER A 207 -28.94 -21.33 11.38
N GLU A 208 -28.73 -22.64 11.49
CA GLU A 208 -28.24 -23.47 10.36
C GLU A 208 -29.08 -23.36 9.09
N LYS A 209 -30.41 -23.24 9.21
CA LYS A 209 -31.30 -23.02 8.07
C LYS A 209 -31.09 -21.64 7.44
N ASN A 210 -31.00 -20.59 8.26
CA ASN A 210 -30.79 -19.22 7.79
C ASN A 210 -29.38 -19.03 7.22
N LYS A 211 -28.39 -19.77 7.74
CA LYS A 211 -26.99 -19.75 7.31
C LYS A 211 -26.86 -20.15 5.84
N LYS A 212 -27.45 -21.28 5.43
CA LYS A 212 -27.39 -21.72 4.02
C LYS A 212 -28.00 -20.69 3.09
N GLU A 213 -29.20 -20.20 3.39
CA GLU A 213 -29.89 -19.20 2.56
C GLU A 213 -29.12 -17.86 2.51
N SER A 214 -28.50 -17.47 3.63
CA SER A 214 -27.66 -16.27 3.76
C SER A 214 -26.39 -16.37 2.91
N LEU A 215 -25.70 -17.52 2.93
CA LEU A 215 -24.53 -17.79 2.10
C LEU A 215 -24.88 -17.85 0.61
N GLU A 216 -25.96 -18.54 0.23
CA GLU A 216 -26.40 -18.59 -1.16
C GLU A 216 -26.79 -17.21 -1.71
N ARG A 217 -27.45 -16.38 -0.89
CA ARG A 217 -27.77 -15.00 -1.27
C ARG A 217 -26.50 -14.18 -1.47
N TRP A 218 -25.57 -14.28 -0.53
CA TRP A 218 -24.27 -13.61 -0.64
C TRP A 218 -23.49 -14.05 -1.87
N HIS A 219 -23.44 -15.35 -2.17
CA HIS A 219 -22.79 -15.87 -3.36
C HIS A 219 -23.42 -15.29 -4.64
N ARG A 220 -24.75 -15.23 -4.72
CA ARG A 220 -25.46 -14.59 -5.84
C ARG A 220 -25.11 -13.10 -5.97
N ASP A 221 -25.08 -12.36 -4.87
CA ASP A 221 -24.71 -10.93 -4.90
C ASP A 221 -23.27 -10.72 -5.37
N CYS A 222 -22.33 -11.55 -4.90
CA CYS A 222 -20.94 -11.54 -5.34
C CYS A 222 -20.83 -11.84 -6.84
N GLN A 223 -21.43 -12.93 -7.31
CA GLN A 223 -21.38 -13.33 -8.73
C GLN A 223 -22.07 -12.31 -9.66
N MET A 224 -23.05 -11.57 -9.15
CA MET A 224 -23.73 -10.53 -9.92
C MET A 224 -22.93 -9.23 -10.01
N ARG A 225 -22.17 -8.87 -8.97
CA ARG A 225 -21.65 -7.50 -8.80
C ARG A 225 -20.13 -7.40 -8.87
N LEU A 226 -19.41 -8.37 -8.30
CA LEU A 226 -17.94 -8.36 -8.34
C LEU A 226 -17.38 -8.42 -9.76
N PRO A 227 -17.95 -9.17 -10.72
CA PRO A 227 -17.42 -9.20 -12.08
C PRO A 227 -17.43 -7.84 -12.80
N GLU A 228 -18.27 -6.89 -12.38
CA GLU A 228 -18.26 -5.52 -12.92
C GLU A 228 -17.08 -4.69 -12.39
N MET A 229 -16.59 -5.01 -11.19
CA MET A 229 -15.52 -4.26 -10.52
C MET A 229 -14.15 -4.89 -10.72
N ILE A 230 -14.10 -6.19 -11.07
CA ILE A 230 -12.87 -6.93 -11.35
C ILE A 230 -12.61 -6.86 -12.86
N PRO A 231 -11.48 -6.28 -13.30
CA PRO A 231 -11.17 -6.20 -14.72
C PRO A 231 -10.95 -7.58 -15.36
N SER A 232 -11.23 -7.68 -16.66
CA SER A 232 -11.06 -8.91 -17.44
C SER A 232 -9.66 -9.52 -17.26
N GLY A 233 -9.60 -10.85 -17.21
CA GLY A 233 -8.35 -11.60 -16.97
C GLY A 233 -7.89 -11.63 -15.51
N HIS A 234 -8.60 -10.98 -14.59
CA HIS A 234 -8.30 -11.00 -13.15
C HIS A 234 -9.40 -11.72 -12.38
N SER A 235 -9.08 -12.14 -11.17
CA SER A 235 -10.01 -12.77 -10.25
C SER A 235 -9.74 -12.31 -8.82
N MET A 236 -10.75 -12.48 -7.96
CA MET A 236 -10.67 -12.21 -6.54
C MET A 236 -11.29 -13.38 -5.77
N THR A 237 -10.63 -13.81 -4.70
CA THR A 237 -11.19 -14.78 -3.76
C THR A 237 -12.04 -14.04 -2.73
N VAL A 238 -13.26 -14.50 -2.50
CA VAL A 238 -14.13 -14.01 -1.43
C VAL A 238 -14.07 -15.02 -0.30
N ILE A 239 -13.78 -14.56 0.91
CA ILE A 239 -13.67 -15.40 2.10
C ILE A 239 -14.59 -14.85 3.18
N LYS A 240 -15.47 -15.72 3.67
CA LYS A 240 -16.33 -15.45 4.82
C LYS A 240 -15.80 -16.15 6.05
N PHE A 241 -15.70 -15.41 7.13
CA PHE A 241 -15.16 -15.92 8.38
C PHE A 241 -16.14 -15.80 9.53
N THR A 242 -15.98 -16.68 10.53
CA THR A 242 -16.56 -16.53 11.86
C THR A 242 -15.47 -16.68 12.92
N ARG A 243 -15.76 -16.30 14.17
CA ARG A 243 -14.86 -16.53 15.30
C ARG A 243 -14.70 -18.03 15.57
N LYS A 244 -13.50 -18.47 15.95
CA LYS A 244 -13.23 -19.88 16.29
C LYS A 244 -14.04 -20.38 17.48
N SER A 245 -14.25 -19.52 18.47
CA SER A 245 -15.02 -19.85 19.68
C SER A 245 -15.65 -18.60 20.28
N MET A 246 -16.50 -18.77 21.29
CA MET A 246 -17.14 -17.66 22.02
C MET A 246 -16.13 -16.72 22.69
N THR A 247 -14.98 -17.25 23.11
CA THR A 247 -13.91 -16.54 23.82
C THR A 247 -12.80 -16.05 22.89
N SER A 248 -12.81 -16.44 21.61
CA SER A 248 -11.87 -15.97 20.60
C SER A 248 -12.20 -14.55 20.13
N GLU A 249 -11.19 -13.86 19.59
CA GLU A 249 -11.35 -12.54 19.01
C GLU A 249 -12.41 -12.53 17.89
N LYS A 250 -13.17 -11.44 17.82
CA LYS A 250 -14.13 -11.19 16.75
C LYS A 250 -13.44 -10.42 15.63
N ILE A 251 -13.79 -10.74 14.40
CA ILE A 251 -13.42 -9.95 13.23
C ILE A 251 -14.15 -8.62 13.33
N HIS A 252 -13.38 -7.56 13.59
CA HIS A 252 -13.90 -6.22 13.78
C HIS A 252 -13.05 -5.16 13.07
N PRO A 253 -11.70 -5.20 13.12
CA PRO A 253 -10.92 -4.19 12.43
C PRO A 253 -11.10 -4.27 10.91
N ARG A 254 -10.97 -3.12 10.23
CA ARG A 254 -10.99 -3.03 8.76
C ARG A 254 -9.60 -2.68 8.27
N TYR A 255 -9.14 -3.44 7.29
CA TYR A 255 -7.79 -3.29 6.77
C TYR A 255 -7.74 -3.35 5.25
N VAL A 256 -6.73 -2.68 4.71
CA VAL A 256 -6.12 -3.06 3.45
C VAL A 256 -4.74 -3.60 3.79
N LEU A 257 -4.55 -4.92 3.67
CA LEU A 257 -3.29 -5.59 3.97
C LEU A 257 -2.64 -6.09 2.68
N THR A 258 -1.32 -6.18 2.68
CA THR A 258 -0.52 -6.76 1.60
C THR A 258 0.67 -7.51 2.17
N GLU A 259 1.40 -8.27 1.35
CA GLU A 259 2.60 -9.01 1.81
C GLU A 259 3.74 -8.09 2.31
N LYS A 260 3.59 -6.77 2.14
CA LYS A 260 4.60 -5.78 2.51
C LYS A 260 4.21 -4.88 3.68
N GLY A 261 2.93 -4.80 4.02
CA GLY A 261 2.42 -3.84 5.01
C GLY A 261 0.91 -3.70 4.97
N GLY A 262 0.36 -2.85 5.85
CA GLY A 262 -1.08 -2.70 5.98
C GLY A 262 -1.56 -1.32 6.44
N LEU A 263 -2.80 -1.01 6.10
CA LEU A 263 -3.53 0.19 6.53
C LEU A 263 -4.78 -0.22 7.31
N GLN A 264 -5.01 0.41 8.45
CA GLN A 264 -6.25 0.33 9.20
C GLN A 264 -7.18 1.48 8.84
N TYR A 265 -8.45 1.16 8.63
CA TYR A 265 -9.53 2.12 8.40
C TYR A 265 -10.51 2.01 9.56
N ASP A 266 -10.80 3.11 10.25
CA ASP A 266 -11.71 3.08 11.40
C ASP A 266 -13.13 2.67 11.00
N VAL A 267 -13.66 3.25 9.92
CA VAL A 267 -15.00 2.91 9.38
C VAL A 267 -14.97 1.97 8.17
N GLY A 268 -13.80 1.43 7.83
CA GLY A 268 -13.62 0.63 6.61
C GLY A 268 -13.63 1.46 5.33
N ILE A 269 -14.06 0.82 4.23
CA ILE A 269 -14.11 1.45 2.89
C ILE A 269 -15.48 2.09 2.57
N ASP A 270 -16.31 2.26 3.61
CA ASP A 270 -17.66 2.83 3.59
C ASP A 270 -17.66 4.34 3.32
N THR A 271 -18.06 4.76 2.12
CA THR A 271 -18.24 6.19 1.80
C THR A 271 -19.35 6.81 2.64
N GLY A 272 -19.09 8.04 3.09
CA GLY A 272 -19.96 8.82 3.96
C GLY A 272 -20.70 9.94 3.24
N LEU A 273 -21.36 10.78 4.02
CA LEU A 273 -21.96 12.02 3.55
C LEU A 273 -20.92 13.13 3.44
N GLU A 274 -21.31 14.22 2.77
CA GLU A 274 -20.49 15.42 2.69
C GLU A 274 -20.11 15.92 4.10
N GLY A 275 -18.83 16.23 4.29
CA GLY A 275 -18.27 16.64 5.57
C GLY A 275 -17.90 15.49 6.52
N GLU A 276 -18.34 14.25 6.26
CA GLU A 276 -17.94 13.11 7.08
C GLU A 276 -16.50 12.67 6.79
N THR A 277 -15.81 12.26 7.84
CA THR A 277 -14.40 11.87 7.82
C THR A 277 -14.18 10.60 8.64
N THR A 278 -13.08 9.91 8.40
CA THR A 278 -12.62 8.77 9.19
C THR A 278 -11.11 8.82 9.38
N ASP A 279 -10.60 8.11 10.38
CA ASP A 279 -9.16 7.96 10.56
C ASP A 279 -8.64 6.76 9.77
N VAL A 280 -7.55 6.98 9.04
CA VAL A 280 -6.80 5.93 8.35
C VAL A 280 -5.36 5.95 8.87
N THR A 281 -4.87 4.79 9.29
CA THR A 281 -3.56 4.65 9.93
C THR A 281 -2.74 3.56 9.24
N LEU A 282 -1.50 3.88 8.92
CA LEU A 282 -0.47 2.95 8.49
C LEU A 282 0.00 2.14 9.69
N LEU A 283 -0.10 0.82 9.58
CA LEU A 283 0.33 -0.10 10.63
C LEU A 283 1.85 -0.05 10.78
N ASP A 284 2.33 -0.04 12.02
CA ASP A 284 3.73 -0.34 12.29
C ASP A 284 4.02 -1.81 11.97
N ARG A 285 5.30 -2.16 11.89
CA ARG A 285 5.73 -3.48 11.44
C ARG A 285 5.19 -4.62 12.29
N LEU A 286 5.26 -4.52 13.62
CA LEU A 286 4.88 -5.62 14.51
C LEU A 286 3.37 -5.83 14.47
N HIS A 287 2.60 -4.74 14.51
CA HIS A 287 1.15 -4.83 14.41
C HIS A 287 0.70 -5.32 13.03
N TYR A 288 1.37 -4.89 11.95
CA TYR A 288 1.13 -5.43 10.62
C TYR A 288 1.38 -6.93 10.54
N GLU A 289 2.53 -7.42 11.02
CA GLU A 289 2.89 -8.85 10.94
C GLU A 289 1.87 -9.72 11.70
N ASP A 290 1.41 -9.26 12.86
CA ASP A 290 0.35 -9.91 13.64
C ASP A 290 -0.98 -9.96 12.86
N ARG A 291 -1.43 -8.82 12.33
CA ARG A 291 -2.68 -8.75 11.55
C ARG A 291 -2.61 -9.46 10.22
N TRP A 292 -1.44 -9.52 9.59
CA TRP A 292 -1.24 -10.32 8.39
C TRP A 292 -1.42 -11.81 8.69
N SER A 293 -0.81 -12.28 9.78
CA SER A 293 -0.88 -13.66 10.25
C SER A 293 -2.33 -14.11 10.55
N ASP A 294 -3.16 -13.23 11.10
CA ASP A 294 -4.58 -13.50 11.42
C ASP A 294 -5.42 -13.98 10.21
N TYR A 295 -4.97 -13.71 8.98
CA TYR A 295 -5.70 -14.01 7.75
C TYR A 295 -4.99 -15.02 6.82
N GLN A 296 -3.85 -15.59 7.21
CA GLN A 296 -3.21 -16.65 6.42
C GLN A 296 -3.82 -18.02 6.72
N LYS A 297 -3.82 -18.93 5.74
CA LYS A 297 -4.51 -20.24 5.87
C LYS A 297 -4.03 -21.06 7.06
N GLU A 298 -2.73 -21.06 7.32
CA GLU A 298 -2.10 -21.88 8.36
C GLU A 298 -2.18 -21.24 9.77
N THR A 299 -2.23 -19.91 9.83
CA THR A 299 -2.15 -19.15 11.09
C THR A 299 -3.43 -18.41 11.44
N SER A 300 -4.47 -18.52 10.60
CA SER A 300 -5.70 -17.73 10.70
C SER A 300 -6.25 -17.73 12.13
N ALA A 301 -6.58 -16.55 12.65
CA ALA A 301 -7.23 -16.39 13.95
C ALA A 301 -8.72 -16.79 13.90
N PHE A 302 -9.27 -16.97 12.70
CA PHE A 302 -10.69 -17.14 12.43
C PHE A 302 -10.99 -18.47 11.74
N THR A 303 -12.27 -18.86 11.74
CA THR A 303 -12.76 -20.04 11.02
C THR A 303 -13.35 -19.60 9.69
N ILE A 304 -12.84 -20.15 8.58
CA ILE A 304 -13.45 -19.97 7.26
C ILE A 304 -14.78 -20.71 7.22
N VAL A 305 -15.84 -19.99 6.87
CA VAL A 305 -17.20 -20.51 6.70
C VAL A 305 -17.50 -20.78 5.23
N ASP A 306 -16.97 -19.96 4.34
CA ASP A 306 -17.16 -20.05 2.90
C ASP A 306 -15.97 -19.39 2.18
N GLU A 307 -15.55 -19.96 1.05
CA GLU A 307 -14.43 -19.50 0.22
C GLU A 307 -14.74 -19.82 -1.24
N PHE A 308 -14.73 -18.81 -2.11
CA PHE A 308 -14.97 -19.00 -3.55
C PHE A 308 -14.30 -17.91 -4.38
N VAL A 309 -14.04 -18.20 -5.65
CA VAL A 309 -13.40 -17.26 -6.59
C VAL A 309 -14.47 -16.59 -7.46
N VAL A 310 -14.30 -15.30 -7.70
CA VAL A 310 -15.08 -14.54 -8.66
C VAL A 310 -14.14 -13.91 -9.69
N SER A 311 -14.41 -14.16 -10.97
CA SER A 311 -13.62 -13.62 -12.07
C SER A 311 -14.25 -12.35 -12.64
N GLY A 312 -13.41 -11.46 -13.16
CA GLY A 312 -13.86 -10.30 -13.91
C GLY A 312 -14.64 -10.70 -15.16
N LYS A 313 -15.58 -9.86 -15.60
CA LYS A 313 -16.33 -10.08 -16.83
C LYS A 313 -15.38 -10.21 -18.02
N SER A 314 -15.51 -11.31 -18.77
CA SER A 314 -14.90 -11.40 -20.10
C SER A 314 -15.56 -10.35 -21.00
N SER A 315 -14.73 -9.54 -21.65
CA SER A 315 -15.12 -8.64 -22.74
C SER A 315 -15.64 -9.45 -23.93
#